data_AF-A0A917TL87-F1
#
_entry.id   AF-A0A917TL87-F1
#
_cell.length_a   1.000
_cell.length_b   1.000
_cell.length_c   1.000
_cell.angle_alpha   90.00
_cell.angle_beta   90.00
_cell.angle_gamma   90.00
#
_symmetry.space_group_name_H-M   'P 1'
#
loop_
_entity.id
_entity.type
_entity.pdbx_description
1 polymer ?
#
loop_
_entity_poly.entity_id
_entity_poly.type
_entity_poly.pdbx_seq_one_letter_code
_entity_poly.pdbx_strand_id
1 'polypeptide(L)'
;MRIDLRVPAGTVLMLRRGEWYTPGGDPATEDVLINVVAVGQEMSAGLVSAHGHDCNHHRPDCGRDHCWEGRVLVSAVRAEMGQP
;
A
#
# COMPACT_ATOMS: atom_id res chain seq x y z
N MET A 1 7.55 -12.53 15.54
CA MET A 1 6.41 -13.14 14.84
C MET A 1 6.51 -12.73 13.38
N ARG A 2 6.72 -13.67 12.46
CA ARG A 2 6.84 -13.39 11.02
C ARG A 2 5.44 -13.38 10.43
N ILE A 3 5.00 -12.24 9.91
CA ILE A 3 3.77 -12.19 9.11
C ILE A 3 4.20 -12.40 7.66
N ASP A 4 3.90 -13.57 7.11
CA ASP A 4 4.08 -13.83 5.68
C ASP A 4 2.96 -13.15 4.89
N LEU A 5 3.04 -11.82 4.76
CA LEU A 5 2.19 -11.06 3.86
C LEU A 5 2.79 -11.13 2.45
N ARG A 6 2.19 -11.95 1.59
CA ARG A 6 2.54 -12.02 0.17
C ARG A 6 1.48 -11.30 -0.64
N VAL A 7 1.83 -10.14 -1.17
CA VAL A 7 0.99 -9.38 -2.10
C VAL A 7 1.61 -9.50 -3.49
N PRO A 8 0.94 -10.18 -4.45
CA PRO A 8 1.40 -10.23 -5.83
C PRO A 8 1.46 -8.82 -6.45
N ALA A 9 2.45 -8.57 -7.30
CA ALA A 9 2.43 -7.40 -8.17
C ALA A 9 1.21 -7.47 -9.10
N GLY A 10 0.62 -6.32 -9.44
CA GLY A 10 -0.64 -6.21 -10.18
C GLY A 10 -1.89 -6.24 -9.28
N THR A 11 -1.75 -6.56 -7.99
CA THR A 11 -2.87 -6.53 -7.05
C THR A 11 -3.38 -5.10 -6.90
N VAL A 12 -4.70 -4.92 -7.03
CA VAL A 12 -5.36 -3.65 -6.74
C VAL A 12 -5.76 -3.62 -5.27
N LEU A 13 -5.33 -2.61 -4.53
CA LEU A 13 -5.70 -2.40 -3.12
C LEU A 13 -6.45 -1.07 -2.96
N MET A 14 -7.62 -1.10 -2.32
CA MET A 14 -8.29 0.10 -1.84
C MET A 14 -7.90 0.35 -0.38
N LEU A 15 -7.05 1.34 -0.14
CA LEU A 15 -6.61 1.70 1.20
C LEU A 15 -7.44 2.89 1.70
N ARG A 16 -8.11 2.74 2.84
CA ARG A 16 -8.92 3.80 3.44
C ARG A 16 -8.06 4.82 4.18
N ARG A 17 -8.64 6.00 4.43
CA ARG A 17 -8.09 6.98 5.36
C ARG A 17 -7.73 6.30 6.70
N GLY A 18 -6.53 6.59 7.20
CA GLY A 18 -5.98 5.97 8.42
C GLY A 18 -5.42 4.55 8.28
N GLU A 19 -5.58 3.88 7.13
CA GLU A 19 -5.01 2.55 6.87
C GLU A 19 -3.60 2.60 6.26
N TRP A 20 -3.19 3.78 5.81
CA TRP A 20 -1.87 4.04 5.28
C TRP A 20 -1.33 5.38 5.79
N TYR A 21 -0.03 5.54 5.66
CA TYR A 21 0.74 6.67 6.18
C TYR A 21 1.57 7.26 5.05
N THR A 22 1.63 8.58 5.03
CA THR A 22 2.48 9.32 4.10
C THR A 22 3.96 9.02 4.37
N PRO A 23 4.87 9.32 3.44
CA PRO A 23 6.30 9.21 3.68
C PRO A 23 6.77 9.97 4.93
N GLY A 24 6.10 11.06 5.32
CA GLY A 24 6.35 11.81 6.56
C GLY A 24 5.92 11.08 7.84
N GLY A 25 5.11 10.02 7.72
CA GLY A 25 4.60 9.22 8.83
C GLY A 25 3.29 9.69 9.42
N ASP A 26 2.64 10.68 8.83
CA ASP A 26 1.30 11.09 9.20
C ASP A 26 0.26 10.09 8.64
N PRO A 27 -0.79 9.77 9.41
CA PRO A 27 -1.92 8.98 8.90
C PRO A 27 -2.56 9.69 7.71
N ALA A 28 -2.89 8.93 6.67
CA ALA A 28 -3.56 9.48 5.52
C ALA A 28 -4.97 9.97 5.86
N THR A 29 -5.33 11.11 5.27
CA THR A 29 -6.66 11.74 5.42
C THR A 29 -7.61 11.37 4.29
N GLU A 30 -7.12 10.67 3.27
CA GLU A 30 -7.87 10.28 2.07
C GLU A 30 -7.73 8.78 1.78
N ASP A 31 -8.73 8.26 1.06
CA ASP A 31 -8.71 6.92 0.50
C ASP A 31 -7.85 6.92 -0.78
N VAL A 32 -7.12 5.84 -1.03
CA VAL A 32 -6.33 5.68 -2.25
C VAL A 32 -6.52 4.29 -2.84
N LEU A 33 -6.62 4.23 -4.17
CA LEU A 33 -6.65 2.99 -4.93
C LEU A 33 -5.30 2.83 -5.60
N ILE A 34 -4.57 1.76 -5.26
CA ILE A 34 -3.24 1.51 -5.82
C ILE A 34 -3.19 0.19 -6.58
N ASN A 35 -2.42 0.17 -7.66
CA ASN A 35 -1.94 -1.06 -8.28
C ASN A 35 -0.54 -1.38 -7.74
N VAL A 36 -0.41 -2.47 -6.99
CA VAL A 36 0.81 -2.85 -6.27
C VAL A 36 1.90 -3.27 -7.24
N VAL A 37 3.07 -2.66 -7.10
CA VAL A 37 4.31 -3.06 -7.79
C VAL A 37 5.15 -3.95 -6.88
N ALA A 38 5.32 -3.54 -5.62
CA ALA A 38 6.09 -4.27 -4.63
C ALA A 38 5.61 -3.98 -3.20
N VAL A 39 5.81 -4.94 -2.29
CA VAL A 39 5.64 -4.74 -0.85
C VAL A 39 6.93 -5.14 -0.14
N GLY A 40 7.55 -4.18 0.53
CA GLY A 40 8.72 -4.37 1.39
C GLY A 40 8.30 -4.81 2.79
N GLN A 41 9.00 -5.80 3.34
CA GLN A 41 8.80 -6.23 4.72
C GLN A 41 9.52 -5.29 5.70
N GLU A 42 8.98 -4.10 5.93
CA GLU A 42 9.45 -3.23 7.00
C GLU A 42 8.59 -3.45 8.26
N MET A 43 9.03 -4.40 9.10
CA MET A 43 8.22 -4.99 10.18
C MET A 43 8.16 -4.14 11.46
N SER A 44 7.94 -2.83 11.37
CA SER A 44 7.68 -2.02 12.57
C SER A 44 6.19 -1.84 12.80
N ALA A 45 5.71 -2.17 13.99
CA ALA A 45 4.36 -1.84 14.49
C ALA A 45 3.15 -2.31 13.64
N GLY A 46 3.27 -3.40 12.86
CA GLY A 46 2.15 -3.91 12.06
C GLY A 46 1.93 -3.16 10.74
N LEU A 47 2.95 -2.43 10.28
CA LEU A 47 3.01 -1.76 8.99
C LEU A 47 3.87 -2.55 8.00
N VAL A 48 3.67 -2.28 6.71
CA VAL A 48 4.55 -2.70 5.61
C VAL A 48 4.72 -1.55 4.63
N SER A 49 5.87 -1.47 3.96
CA SER A 49 6.09 -0.48 2.92
C SER A 49 5.53 -1.01 1.61
N ALA A 50 4.68 -0.23 0.95
CA ALA A 50 4.05 -0.60 -0.31
C ALA A 50 4.42 0.43 -1.38
N HIS A 51 4.76 -0.10 -2.56
CA HIS A 51 5.07 0.66 -3.75
C HIS A 51 4.06 0.30 -4.82
N GLY A 52 3.50 1.30 -5.50
CA GLY A 52 2.48 1.08 -6.50
C GLY A 52 2.25 2.25 -7.44
N HIS A 53 1.25 2.08 -8.29
CA HIS A 53 0.70 3.15 -9.10
C HIS A 53 -0.60 3.62 -8.47
N ASP A 54 -0.71 4.92 -8.19
CA ASP A 54 -2.01 5.51 -7.86
C ASP A 54 -2.91 5.39 -9.10
N CYS A 55 -4.06 4.74 -8.94
CA CYS A 55 -5.03 4.55 -10.01
C CYS A 55 -5.81 5.85 -10.35
N ASN A 56 -5.49 6.97 -9.70
CA ASN A 56 -6.06 8.27 -10.02
C ASN A 56 -5.55 8.80 -11.37
N HIS A 57 -6.49 9.22 -12.22
CA HIS A 57 -6.24 9.74 -13.57
C HIS A 57 -5.31 10.98 -13.61
N HIS A 58 -5.10 11.64 -12.48
CA HIS A 58 -4.26 12.84 -12.37
C HIS A 58 -2.75 12.55 -12.33
N ARG A 59 -2.34 11.28 -12.15
CA ARG A 59 -0.91 10.89 -12.18
C ARG A 59 -0.66 9.72 -13.13
N PRO A 60 -0.89 9.90 -14.45
CA PRO A 60 -0.80 8.81 -15.42
C PRO A 60 0.64 8.39 -15.77
N ASP A 61 1.66 9.18 -15.40
CA ASP A 61 3.00 9.07 -15.99
C ASP A 61 4.06 8.62 -14.98
N CYS A 62 3.87 7.41 -14.46
CA CYS A 62 4.84 6.77 -13.57
C CYS A 62 5.94 6.02 -14.34
N GLY A 63 5.86 5.97 -15.68
CA GLY A 63 6.83 5.24 -16.51
C GLY A 63 6.96 3.76 -16.10
N ARG A 64 8.19 3.30 -15.84
CA ARG A 64 8.50 1.95 -15.32
C ARG A 64 8.60 1.89 -13.79
N ASP A 65 8.47 3.03 -13.12
CA ASP A 65 8.68 3.17 -11.68
C ASP A 65 7.34 3.33 -10.96
N HIS A 66 7.32 3.09 -9.65
CA HIS A 66 6.14 3.36 -8.83
C HIS A 66 6.00 4.88 -8.63
N CYS A 67 4.78 5.40 -8.70
CA CYS A 67 4.48 6.81 -8.42
C CYS A 67 3.78 7.03 -7.10
N TRP A 68 3.53 5.94 -6.38
CA TRP A 68 2.97 5.93 -5.05
C TRP A 68 3.84 5.07 -4.13
N GLU A 69 4.19 5.61 -2.98
CA GLU A 69 4.89 4.92 -1.90
C GLU A 69 4.26 5.33 -0.57
N GLY A 70 4.00 4.34 0.28
CA GLY A 70 3.43 4.57 1.59
C GLY A 70 3.63 3.38 2.52
N ARG A 71 3.51 3.63 3.82
CA ARG A 71 3.45 2.56 4.82
C ARG A 71 1.99 2.21 5.07
N VAL A 72 1.65 0.92 5.06
CA VAL A 72 0.27 0.43 5.08
C VAL A 72 0.09 -0.53 6.23
N LEU A 73 -1.05 -0.47 6.92
CA LEU A 73 -1.42 -1.46 7.93
C LEU A 73 -1.54 -2.85 7.30
N VAL A 74 -0.87 -3.83 7.89
CA VAL A 74 -0.96 -5.23 7.46
C VAL A 74 -2.40 -5.73 7.48
N SER A 75 -3.20 -5.29 8.45
CA SER A 75 -4.62 -5.65 8.55
C SER A 75 -5.44 -5.14 7.37
N ALA A 76 -5.14 -3.94 6.86
CA ALA A 76 -5.83 -3.37 5.70
C ALA A 76 -5.51 -4.17 4.43
N VAL A 77 -4.22 -4.47 4.22
CA VAL A 77 -3.80 -5.32 3.10
C VAL A 77 -4.48 -6.70 3.15
N ARG A 78 -4.53 -7.32 4.33
CA ARG A 78 -5.19 -8.62 4.51
C ARG A 78 -6.69 -8.58 4.22
N ALA A 79 -7.38 -7.55 4.72
CA ALA A 79 -8.80 -7.36 4.48
C ALA A 79 -9.12 -7.29 2.97
N GLU A 80 -8.35 -6.51 2.22
CA GLU A 80 -8.49 -6.39 0.76
C GLU A 80 -8.14 -7.70 0.03
N MET A 81 -7.18 -8.47 0.54
CA MET A 81 -6.80 -9.77 -0.01
C MET A 81 -7.77 -10.90 0.37
N GLY A 82 -8.81 -10.64 1.16
CA GLY A 82 -9.72 -11.66 1.69
C GLY A 82 -9.04 -12.62 2.67
N GLN A 83 -7.98 -12.17 3.34
CA GLN A 83 -7.19 -12.95 4.30
C GLN A 83 -7.50 -12.47 5.74
N PRO A 84 -7.59 -13.39 6.72
CA PRO A 84 -7.78 -13.03 8.13
C PRO A 84 -6.52 -12.45 8.81
#